data_AF-A0A2A9DWV1-F1
#
_entry.id   AF-A0A2A9DWV1-F1
#
_cell.length_a   1.000
_cell.length_b   1.000
_cell.length_c   1.000
_cell.angle_alpha   90.00
_cell.angle_beta   90.00
_cell.angle_gamma   90.00
#
_symmetry.space_group_name_H-M   'P 1'
#
loop_
_entity.id
_entity.type
_entity.pdbx_description
1 polymer ?
#
loop_
_entity_poly.entity_id
_entity_poly.type
_entity_poly.pdbx_seq_one_letter_code
_entity_poly.pdbx_strand_id
1 'polypeptide(L)'
;MTTPDTAGMPGADEKRALFPRVRTGRRWLNLVWTIPAAVVVLLAVVAVGIGLRQLPGVEDFIAQHPGTVARAEPQGFPWWLRWQHFLNVIFLLPIMRSGLQVLAGRPRLFWKLGQRPGAEWLRMNGPVEPGARVSPRHDAVALPTQLGLPGTRRSTASARWWHLTCTMLWLLNGVVFYIVLFATGQWTRVVPTSLDVFPNAVSAVLQYASLDFPDQRSWVAYNGIQLLTYFITVFVAAPLAVLTGLLQSPRISKAVGAAHSRLFNAEAARSVHSIVLAWFVVFTIVHVALVLTTGAAENLNHITVGHTGTGPAGLVLFAVGVVVLAVLWAIASPVTNRWPGAVQAVAVRVLGPIARLF
;
A
#
# COMPACT_ATOMS: atom_id res chain seq x y z
N MET A 1 14.13 -16.97 -28.57
CA MET A 1 12.83 -17.11 -29.28
C MET A 1 12.21 -18.41 -28.80
N THR A 2 10.95 -18.42 -28.38
CA THR A 2 10.22 -19.65 -28.05
C THR A 2 9.87 -20.38 -29.35
N THR A 3 10.32 -21.63 -29.50
CA THR A 3 9.95 -22.51 -30.62
C THR A 3 8.58 -23.15 -30.39
N PRO A 4 7.87 -23.59 -31.44
CA PRO A 4 6.60 -24.32 -31.32
C PRO A 4 6.66 -25.50 -30.34
N ASP A 5 7.81 -26.18 -30.26
CA ASP A 5 8.02 -27.36 -29.41
C ASP A 5 8.09 -27.05 -27.90
N THR A 6 8.29 -25.78 -27.53
CA THR A 6 8.30 -25.34 -26.12
C THR A 6 6.97 -24.70 -25.69
N ALA A 7 6.02 -24.55 -26.62
CA ALA A 7 4.72 -23.97 -26.35
C ALA A 7 3.81 -24.96 -25.62
N GLY A 8 3.87 -24.95 -24.28
CA GLY A 8 2.93 -25.71 -23.45
C GLY A 8 3.54 -26.73 -22.48
N MET A 9 4.88 -26.87 -22.46
CA MET A 9 5.52 -27.72 -21.46
C MET A 9 5.54 -27.05 -20.07
N PRO A 10 5.03 -27.70 -19.01
CA PRO A 10 5.16 -27.20 -17.63
C PRO A 10 6.64 -27.28 -17.22
N GLY A 11 7.31 -26.13 -17.09
CA GLY A 11 8.67 -26.02 -16.54
C GLY A 11 9.67 -25.21 -17.38
N ALA A 12 9.57 -25.22 -18.72
CA ALA A 12 10.51 -24.49 -19.59
C ALA A 12 10.20 -22.99 -19.76
N ASP A 13 9.03 -22.56 -19.29
CA ASP A 13 8.35 -21.33 -19.74
C ASP A 13 8.10 -20.32 -18.58
N GLU A 14 8.74 -20.53 -17.41
CA GLU A 14 8.53 -19.70 -16.23
C GLU A 14 9.50 -18.51 -16.19
N LYS A 15 9.26 -17.55 -17.09
CA LYS A 15 9.96 -16.27 -17.10
C LYS A 15 9.73 -15.55 -15.76
N ARG A 16 10.75 -15.47 -14.91
CA ARG A 16 10.66 -14.79 -13.60
C ARG A 16 10.80 -13.29 -13.73
N ALA A 17 10.14 -12.56 -12.83
CA ALA A 17 10.28 -11.12 -12.74
C ALA A 17 11.72 -10.74 -12.35
N LEU A 18 12.23 -9.69 -12.97
CA LEU A 18 13.40 -8.96 -12.48
C LEU A 18 12.94 -7.96 -11.42
N PHE A 19 13.86 -7.57 -10.53
CA PHE A 19 13.62 -6.44 -9.63
C PHE A 19 13.16 -5.22 -10.45
N PRO A 20 12.12 -4.49 -9.99
CA PRO A 20 11.57 -3.39 -10.75
C PRO A 20 12.67 -2.36 -11.07
N ARG A 21 12.64 -1.84 -12.29
CA ARG A 21 13.51 -0.76 -12.73
C ARG A 21 12.68 0.44 -13.08
N VAL A 22 13.12 1.61 -12.65
CA VAL A 22 12.47 2.90 -12.94
C VAL A 22 13.34 3.68 -13.92
N ARG A 23 12.70 4.36 -14.86
CA ARG A 23 13.35 5.20 -15.84
C ARG A 23 13.46 6.63 -15.32
N THR A 24 14.69 7.15 -15.28
CA THR A 24 14.98 8.56 -15.00
C THR A 24 15.71 9.15 -16.20
N GLY A 25 14.98 9.89 -17.04
CA GLY A 25 15.48 10.38 -18.33
C GLY A 25 15.88 9.24 -19.28
N ARG A 26 17.17 9.14 -19.60
CA ARG A 26 17.73 8.06 -20.45
C ARG A 26 18.22 6.85 -19.66
N ARG A 27 18.33 6.96 -18.33
CA ARG A 27 18.93 5.92 -17.47
C ARG A 27 17.86 5.06 -16.81
N TRP A 28 18.24 3.83 -16.48
CA TRP A 28 17.43 2.87 -15.73
C TRP A 28 18.03 2.66 -14.35
N LEU A 29 17.28 3.01 -13.30
CA LEU A 29 17.63 2.72 -11.92
C LEU A 29 17.02 1.37 -11.53
N ASN A 30 17.84 0.44 -11.06
CA ASN A 30 17.36 -0.80 -10.48
C ASN A 30 16.96 -0.53 -9.03
N LEU A 31 15.68 -0.76 -8.68
CA LEU A 31 15.16 -0.45 -7.35
C LEU A 31 15.80 -1.29 -6.24
N VAL A 32 16.53 -2.36 -6.53
CA VAL A 32 17.30 -3.06 -5.49
C VAL A 32 18.29 -2.12 -4.77
N TRP A 33 18.84 -1.13 -5.49
CA TRP A 33 19.77 -0.16 -4.92
C TRP A 33 19.11 0.87 -4.01
N THR A 34 17.77 0.96 -4.00
CA THR A 34 17.09 1.84 -3.03
C THR A 34 17.23 1.31 -1.61
N ILE A 35 17.51 0.01 -1.40
CA ILE A 35 17.72 -0.54 -0.06
C ILE A 35 18.99 0.03 0.58
N PRO A 36 20.21 -0.19 0.03
CA PRO A 36 21.42 0.39 0.61
C PRO A 36 21.41 1.92 0.55
N ALA A 37 20.85 2.53 -0.51
CA ALA A 37 20.70 3.98 -0.56
C ALA A 37 19.79 4.52 0.55
N ALA A 38 18.69 3.84 0.88
CA ALA A 38 17.82 4.23 1.99
C ALA A 38 18.54 4.14 3.32
N VAL A 39 19.41 3.14 3.53
CA VAL A 39 20.24 3.05 4.75
C VAL A 39 21.20 4.22 4.84
N VAL A 40 21.93 4.55 3.76
CA VAL A 40 22.86 5.69 3.74
C VAL A 40 22.12 7.01 3.97
N VAL A 41 20.98 7.21 3.30
CA VAL A 41 20.13 8.40 3.48
C VAL A 41 19.62 8.47 4.91
N LEU A 42 19.18 7.36 5.51
CA LEU A 42 18.71 7.33 6.89
C LEU A 42 19.84 7.72 7.86
N LEU A 43 21.05 7.18 7.69
CA LEU A 43 22.21 7.53 8.50
C LEU A 43 22.58 9.02 8.34
N ALA A 44 22.52 9.55 7.12
CA ALA A 44 22.76 10.97 6.87
C ALA A 44 21.68 11.86 7.52
N VAL A 45 20.40 11.48 7.39
CA VAL A 45 19.29 12.17 8.05
C VAL A 45 19.44 12.14 9.57
N VAL A 46 19.88 11.02 10.13
CA VAL A 46 20.15 10.92 11.58
C VAL A 46 21.30 11.82 12.01
N ALA A 47 22.44 11.76 11.31
CA ALA A 47 23.57 12.61 11.61
C ALA A 47 23.22 14.11 11.51
N VAL A 48 22.49 14.50 10.46
CA VAL A 48 22.00 15.88 10.29
C VAL A 48 21.00 16.24 11.38
N GLY A 49 20.07 15.35 11.72
CA GLY A 49 19.07 15.57 12.78
C GLY A 49 19.72 15.80 14.14
N ILE A 50 20.71 14.96 14.50
CA ILE A 50 21.50 15.12 15.73
C ILE A 50 22.22 16.46 15.74
N GLY A 51 22.87 16.83 14.62
CA GLY A 51 23.59 18.10 14.51
C GLY A 51 22.67 19.32 14.58
N LEU A 52 21.53 19.30 13.90
CA LEU A 52 20.54 20.37 13.93
C LEU A 52 19.97 20.59 15.33
N ARG A 53 19.77 19.51 16.10
CA ARG A 53 19.22 19.60 17.45
C ARG A 53 20.13 20.35 18.44
N GLN A 54 21.43 20.45 18.15
CA GLN A 54 22.37 21.23 18.98
C GLN A 54 22.27 22.75 18.75
N LEU A 55 21.48 23.19 17.77
CA LEU A 55 21.30 24.62 17.47
C LEU A 55 20.23 25.21 18.39
N PRO A 56 20.49 26.32 19.12
CA PRO A 56 19.52 26.92 20.02
C PRO A 56 18.17 27.25 19.35
N GLY A 57 18.21 27.74 18.10
CA GLY A 57 16.98 28.04 17.36
C GLY A 57 16.14 26.81 17.01
N VAL A 58 16.74 25.61 16.94
CA VAL A 58 16.01 24.35 16.73
C VAL A 58 15.38 23.88 18.04
N GLU A 59 16.08 24.03 19.17
CA GLU A 59 15.51 23.77 20.49
C GLU A 59 14.32 24.68 20.78
N ASP A 60 14.45 25.98 20.54
CA ASP A 60 13.37 26.97 20.68
C ASP A 60 12.18 26.63 19.78
N PHE A 61 12.44 26.22 18.53
CA PHE A 61 11.40 25.81 17.59
C PHE A 61 10.65 24.57 18.09
N ILE A 62 11.36 23.56 18.60
CA ILE A 62 10.75 22.36 19.18
C ILE A 62 9.96 22.71 20.44
N ALA A 63 10.44 23.62 21.27
CA ALA A 63 9.72 24.08 22.47
C ALA A 63 8.40 24.79 22.11
N GLN A 64 8.39 25.61 21.06
CA GLN A 64 7.19 26.29 20.55
C GLN A 64 6.24 25.33 19.82
N HIS A 65 6.79 24.30 19.17
CA HIS A 65 6.05 23.30 18.41
C HIS A 65 6.46 21.90 18.86
N PRO A 66 5.94 21.39 19.98
CA PRO A 66 6.40 20.13 20.60
C PRO A 66 6.17 18.89 19.72
N GLY A 67 5.44 19.02 18.62
CA GLY A 67 5.17 17.96 17.65
C GLY A 67 3.74 17.46 17.72
N THR A 68 3.01 17.73 18.81
CA THR A 68 1.61 17.36 19.01
C THR A 68 0.73 18.60 19.13
N VAL A 69 -0.43 18.57 18.47
CA VAL A 69 -1.50 19.57 18.70
C VAL A 69 -2.50 18.94 19.66
N ALA A 70 -2.56 19.47 20.90
CA ALA A 70 -3.52 18.99 21.88
C ALA A 70 -4.96 19.19 21.38
N ARG A 71 -5.82 18.19 21.58
CA ARG A 71 -7.24 18.24 21.20
C ARG A 71 -8.09 17.74 22.36
N ALA A 72 -9.20 18.45 22.62
CA ALA A 72 -10.08 18.13 23.75
C ALA A 72 -10.84 16.81 23.52
N GLU A 73 -11.42 16.60 22.33
CA GLU A 73 -12.25 15.43 22.00
C GLU A 73 -12.34 15.21 20.47
N PRO A 74 -12.69 14.00 19.98
CA PRO A 74 -12.90 12.78 20.74
C PRO A 74 -11.59 12.04 21.04
N GLN A 75 -11.45 11.46 22.23
CA GLN A 75 -10.27 10.68 22.64
C GLN A 75 -10.44 9.16 22.47
N GLY A 76 -9.32 8.45 22.48
CA GLY A 76 -9.27 7.00 22.46
C GLY A 76 -9.66 6.36 21.13
N PHE A 77 -9.91 5.04 21.18
CA PHE A 77 -10.17 4.20 20.02
C PHE A 77 -11.46 3.41 20.21
N PRO A 78 -12.59 3.87 19.64
CA PRO A 78 -13.86 3.16 19.69
C PRO A 78 -13.74 1.73 19.16
N TRP A 79 -14.56 0.82 19.69
CA TRP A 79 -14.50 -0.60 19.32
C TRP A 79 -14.61 -0.82 17.80
N TRP A 80 -15.49 -0.09 17.11
CA TRP A 80 -15.68 -0.21 15.67
C TRP A 80 -14.40 0.15 14.90
N LEU A 81 -13.68 1.18 15.34
CA LEU A 81 -12.43 1.62 14.72
C LEU A 81 -11.36 0.56 14.89
N ARG A 82 -11.23 0.02 16.11
CA ARG A 82 -10.29 -1.07 16.44
C ARG A 82 -10.53 -2.28 15.55
N TRP A 83 -11.77 -2.75 15.45
CA TRP A 83 -12.13 -3.88 14.60
C TRP A 83 -11.86 -3.63 13.12
N GLN A 84 -12.27 -2.47 12.59
CA GLN A 84 -12.05 -2.14 11.19
C GLN A 84 -10.56 -1.95 10.86
N HIS A 85 -9.74 -1.49 11.81
CA HIS A 85 -8.30 -1.40 11.66
C HIS A 85 -7.66 -2.77 11.39
N PHE A 86 -8.00 -3.80 12.18
CA PHE A 86 -7.49 -5.16 11.92
C PHE A 86 -8.10 -5.81 10.68
N LEU A 87 -9.38 -5.56 10.43
CA LEU A 87 -10.03 -6.06 9.23
C LEU A 87 -9.36 -5.51 7.96
N ASN A 88 -8.87 -4.26 7.99
CA ASN A 88 -8.13 -3.68 6.88
C ASN A 88 -6.86 -4.46 6.53
N VAL A 89 -6.05 -4.91 7.49
CA VAL A 89 -4.83 -5.69 7.16
C VAL A 89 -5.17 -7.05 6.55
N ILE A 90 -6.27 -7.68 6.99
CA ILE A 90 -6.77 -8.94 6.42
C ILE A 90 -7.15 -8.77 4.94
N PHE A 91 -7.71 -7.62 4.54
CA PHE A 91 -8.03 -7.34 3.14
C PHE A 91 -6.84 -6.82 2.34
N LEU A 92 -6.05 -5.89 2.89
CA LEU A 92 -4.93 -5.27 2.18
C LEU A 92 -3.87 -6.30 1.78
N LEU A 93 -3.64 -7.32 2.62
CA LEU A 93 -2.65 -8.36 2.36
C LEU A 93 -2.90 -9.14 1.03
N PRO A 94 -4.07 -9.76 0.79
CA PRO A 94 -4.39 -10.38 -0.49
C PRO A 94 -4.55 -9.34 -1.61
N ILE A 95 -5.06 -8.12 -1.35
CA ILE A 95 -5.15 -7.05 -2.37
C ILE A 95 -3.75 -6.71 -2.91
N MET A 96 -2.76 -6.50 -2.04
CA MET A 96 -1.39 -6.16 -2.42
C MET A 96 -0.73 -7.31 -3.20
N ARG A 97 -0.81 -8.55 -2.70
CA ARG A 97 -0.20 -9.72 -3.37
C ARG A 97 -0.84 -10.02 -4.73
N SER A 98 -2.16 -9.94 -4.82
CA SER A 98 -2.89 -10.13 -6.08
C SER A 98 -2.67 -8.96 -7.03
N GLY A 99 -2.58 -7.73 -6.53
CA GLY A 99 -2.27 -6.53 -7.31
C GLY A 99 -0.88 -6.59 -7.95
N LEU A 100 0.13 -7.04 -7.20
CA LEU A 100 1.47 -7.31 -7.73
C LEU A 100 1.43 -8.39 -8.83
N GLN A 101 0.64 -9.45 -8.65
CA GLN A 101 0.48 -10.49 -9.67
C GLN A 101 -0.26 -9.99 -10.92
N VAL A 102 -1.23 -9.08 -10.78
CA VAL A 102 -1.87 -8.40 -11.91
C VAL A 102 -0.87 -7.54 -12.66
N LEU A 103 -0.03 -6.78 -11.94
CA LEU A 103 1.06 -6.02 -12.53
C LEU A 103 2.07 -6.93 -13.25
N ALA A 104 2.41 -8.10 -12.69
CA ALA A 104 3.30 -9.07 -13.32
C ALA A 104 2.76 -9.65 -14.64
N GLY A 105 1.43 -9.67 -14.83
CA GLY A 105 0.79 -10.02 -16.11
C GLY A 105 0.95 -8.95 -17.20
N ARG A 106 1.22 -7.70 -16.81
CA ARG A 106 1.55 -6.58 -17.71
C ARG A 106 2.70 -5.77 -17.10
N PRO A 107 3.93 -6.30 -17.09
CA PRO A 107 5.01 -5.86 -16.20
C PRO A 107 5.68 -4.54 -16.60
N ARG A 108 5.00 -3.73 -17.41
CA ARG A 108 5.42 -2.41 -17.87
C ARG A 108 4.32 -1.39 -17.59
N LEU A 109 4.72 -0.24 -17.06
CA LEU A 109 3.84 0.89 -16.76
C LEU A 109 4.19 2.08 -17.64
N PHE A 110 3.14 2.74 -18.14
CA PHE A 110 3.23 3.85 -19.08
C PHE A 110 2.34 5.00 -18.59
N TRP A 111 2.67 6.23 -18.94
CA TRP A 111 1.83 7.39 -18.63
C TRP A 111 0.78 7.66 -19.71
N LYS A 112 1.05 7.29 -20.96
CA LYS A 112 0.23 7.63 -22.12
C LYS A 112 -0.34 6.39 -22.80
N LEU A 113 -1.51 6.54 -23.41
CA LEU A 113 -2.16 5.51 -24.22
C LEU A 113 -1.33 5.11 -25.45
N GLY A 114 -1.48 3.86 -25.87
CA GLY A 114 -0.89 3.35 -27.12
C GLY A 114 0.64 3.26 -27.11
N GLN A 115 1.29 3.53 -25.97
CA GLN A 115 2.73 3.47 -25.88
C GLN A 115 3.26 2.03 -25.99
N ARG A 116 4.40 1.93 -26.66
CA ARG A 116 5.10 0.68 -26.93
C ARG A 116 6.31 0.54 -26.01
N PRO A 117 6.87 -0.68 -25.87
CA PRO A 117 8.16 -0.86 -25.23
C PRO A 117 9.20 0.16 -25.71
N GLY A 118 10.00 0.66 -24.77
CA GLY A 118 10.88 1.81 -24.94
C GLY A 118 10.31 3.13 -24.41
N ALA A 119 9.03 3.19 -24.04
CA ALA A 119 8.39 4.38 -23.46
C ALA A 119 7.93 4.19 -22.00
N GLU A 120 8.07 2.99 -21.44
CA GLU A 120 7.71 2.70 -20.05
C GLU A 120 8.53 3.53 -19.05
N TRP A 121 7.91 3.86 -17.92
CA TRP A 121 8.61 4.48 -16.79
C TRP A 121 9.01 3.45 -15.74
N LEU A 122 8.33 2.30 -15.68
CA LEU A 122 8.68 1.16 -14.83
C LEU A 122 8.57 -0.15 -15.59
N ARG A 123 9.52 -1.07 -15.35
CA ARG A 123 9.46 -2.45 -15.85
C ARG A 123 9.96 -3.48 -14.84
N MET A 124 9.36 -4.67 -14.85
CA MET A 124 9.80 -5.86 -14.10
C MET A 124 10.28 -6.99 -15.02
N ASN A 125 10.42 -6.70 -16.31
CA ASN A 125 10.91 -7.63 -17.32
C ASN A 125 12.14 -7.05 -18.02
N GLY A 126 12.87 -7.90 -18.75
CA GLY A 126 14.03 -7.51 -19.54
C GLY A 126 13.75 -6.39 -20.55
N PRO A 127 14.80 -5.71 -21.03
CA PRO A 127 14.67 -4.75 -22.11
C PRO A 127 14.05 -5.40 -23.34
N VAL A 128 13.26 -4.61 -24.05
CA VAL A 128 12.67 -4.95 -25.35
C VAL A 128 13.05 -3.83 -26.29
N GLU A 129 13.30 -4.16 -27.54
CA GLU A 129 13.62 -3.19 -28.58
C GLU A 129 12.55 -2.07 -28.65
N PRO A 130 12.96 -0.80 -28.67
CA PRO A 130 12.02 0.31 -28.76
C PRO A 130 11.07 0.16 -29.96
N GLY A 131 9.76 0.28 -29.70
CA GLY A 131 8.73 0.18 -30.74
C GLY A 131 8.28 -1.24 -31.12
N ALA A 132 8.93 -2.28 -30.58
CA ALA A 132 8.56 -3.67 -30.81
C ALA A 132 7.13 -3.98 -30.33
N ARG A 133 6.46 -4.91 -31.01
CA ARG A 133 5.13 -5.40 -30.61
C ARG A 133 5.29 -6.64 -29.75
N VAL A 134 5.02 -6.51 -28.45
CA VAL A 134 5.00 -7.65 -27.53
C VAL A 134 3.60 -7.79 -26.96
N SER A 135 3.00 -8.97 -27.10
CA SER A 135 1.69 -9.20 -26.50
C SER A 135 1.82 -9.33 -24.97
N PRO A 136 0.83 -8.85 -24.20
CA PRO A 136 0.84 -8.96 -22.74
C PRO A 136 1.15 -10.37 -22.22
N ARG A 137 0.59 -11.39 -22.89
CA ARG A 137 0.80 -12.80 -22.55
C ARG A 137 2.27 -13.22 -22.62
N HIS A 138 3.00 -12.76 -23.63
CA HIS A 138 4.43 -13.10 -23.78
C HIS A 138 5.32 -12.25 -22.86
N ASP A 139 4.93 -11.00 -22.58
CA ASP A 139 5.69 -10.13 -21.68
C ASP A 139 5.49 -10.49 -20.19
N ALA A 140 4.39 -11.17 -19.83
CA ALA A 140 4.07 -11.58 -18.46
C ALA A 140 5.21 -12.37 -17.80
N VAL A 141 5.35 -12.17 -16.48
CA VAL A 141 6.37 -12.80 -15.64
C VAL A 141 5.76 -13.45 -14.39
N ALA A 142 6.44 -14.45 -13.83
CA ALA A 142 6.11 -15.07 -12.56
C ALA A 142 6.71 -14.31 -11.37
N LEU A 143 6.05 -14.39 -10.21
CA LEU A 143 6.52 -13.84 -8.94
C LEU A 143 6.73 -14.99 -7.94
N PRO A 144 7.62 -14.84 -6.93
CA PRO A 144 7.63 -15.78 -5.81
C PRO A 144 6.23 -15.90 -5.21
N THR A 145 5.79 -17.11 -4.85
CA THR A 145 4.42 -17.36 -4.35
C THR A 145 4.12 -16.61 -3.05
N GLN A 146 5.15 -16.21 -2.32
CA GLN A 146 5.05 -15.35 -1.15
C GLN A 146 4.66 -13.93 -1.57
N LEU A 147 5.24 -13.39 -2.65
CA LEU A 147 5.00 -12.02 -3.10
C LEU A 147 3.74 -11.90 -3.99
N GLY A 148 3.59 -12.81 -4.96
CA GLY A 148 2.45 -12.86 -5.88
C GLY A 148 1.38 -13.84 -5.42
N LEU A 149 0.11 -13.46 -5.56
CA LEU A 149 -1.02 -14.35 -5.36
C LEU A 149 -1.66 -14.69 -6.72
N PRO A 150 -1.47 -15.91 -7.29
CA PRO A 150 -0.80 -17.09 -6.70
C PRO A 150 0.67 -17.34 -7.10
N GLY A 151 1.34 -16.40 -7.79
CA GLY A 151 2.78 -16.44 -8.08
C GLY A 151 3.17 -16.98 -9.46
N THR A 152 2.29 -17.68 -10.17
CA THR A 152 2.66 -18.27 -11.47
C THR A 152 2.48 -17.28 -12.63
N ARG A 153 3.23 -17.46 -13.73
CA ARG A 153 3.19 -16.54 -14.89
C ARG A 153 1.81 -16.41 -15.52
N ARG A 154 1.01 -17.48 -15.52
CA ARG A 154 -0.28 -17.58 -16.24
C ARG A 154 -1.51 -17.50 -15.31
N SER A 155 -1.37 -16.96 -14.11
CA SER A 155 -2.45 -16.87 -13.12
C SER A 155 -3.07 -15.48 -12.96
N THR A 156 -2.91 -14.59 -13.95
CA THR A 156 -3.46 -13.22 -13.89
C THR A 156 -4.99 -13.20 -13.71
N ALA A 157 -5.70 -14.19 -14.27
CA ALA A 157 -7.16 -14.30 -14.09
C ALA A 157 -7.53 -14.55 -12.61
N SER A 158 -6.92 -15.55 -11.97
CA SER A 158 -7.13 -15.83 -10.54
C SER A 158 -6.71 -14.66 -9.65
N ALA A 159 -5.61 -13.99 -10.00
CA ALA A 159 -5.17 -12.78 -9.29
C ALA A 159 -6.22 -11.66 -9.36
N ARG A 160 -6.83 -11.43 -10.53
CA ARG A 160 -7.91 -10.43 -10.66
C ARG A 160 -9.13 -10.78 -9.82
N TRP A 161 -9.52 -12.05 -9.74
CA TRP A 161 -10.64 -12.47 -8.89
C TRP A 161 -10.36 -12.21 -7.41
N TRP A 162 -9.18 -12.60 -6.91
CA TRP A 162 -8.75 -12.26 -5.55
C TRP A 162 -8.77 -10.75 -5.30
N HIS A 163 -8.18 -9.99 -6.23
CA HIS A 163 -8.07 -8.55 -6.10
C HIS A 163 -9.45 -7.90 -6.03
N LEU A 164 -10.35 -8.20 -6.98
CA LEU A 164 -11.68 -7.61 -7.02
C LEU A 164 -12.53 -8.02 -5.80
N THR A 165 -12.52 -9.30 -5.42
CA THR A 165 -13.30 -9.76 -4.26
C THR A 165 -12.85 -9.09 -2.97
N CYS A 166 -11.55 -9.11 -2.66
CA CYS A 166 -11.04 -8.46 -1.45
C CYS A 166 -11.20 -6.94 -1.50
N THR A 167 -11.00 -6.30 -2.67
CA THR A 167 -11.19 -4.86 -2.82
C THR A 167 -12.64 -4.44 -2.64
N MET A 168 -13.63 -5.22 -3.10
CA MET A 168 -15.04 -4.87 -2.86
C MET A 168 -15.43 -5.03 -1.38
N LEU A 169 -14.93 -6.05 -0.68
CA LEU A 169 -15.12 -6.20 0.76
C LEU A 169 -14.43 -5.06 1.54
N TRP A 170 -13.22 -4.70 1.12
CA TRP A 170 -12.48 -3.57 1.68
C TRP A 170 -13.19 -2.23 1.42
N LEU A 171 -13.77 -2.04 0.23
CA LEU A 171 -14.55 -0.86 -0.11
C LEU A 171 -15.82 -0.77 0.75
N LEU A 172 -16.53 -1.89 0.93
CA LEU A 172 -17.69 -1.94 1.83
C LEU A 172 -17.29 -1.58 3.27
N ASN A 173 -16.21 -2.17 3.78
CA ASN A 173 -15.66 -1.82 5.08
C ASN A 173 -15.29 -0.33 5.17
N GLY A 174 -14.68 0.21 4.11
CA GLY A 174 -14.34 1.62 3.98
C GLY A 174 -15.56 2.54 3.99
N VAL A 175 -16.64 2.20 3.28
CA VAL A 175 -17.89 2.97 3.30
C VAL A 175 -18.48 3.00 4.71
N VAL A 176 -18.56 1.84 5.38
CA VAL A 176 -19.02 1.78 6.78
C VAL A 176 -18.11 2.60 7.69
N PHE A 177 -16.79 2.48 7.52
CA PHE A 177 -15.81 3.27 8.27
C PHE A 177 -16.06 4.77 8.09
N TYR A 178 -16.22 5.27 6.86
CA TYR A 178 -16.48 6.67 6.59
C TYR A 178 -17.78 7.15 7.22
N ILE A 179 -18.87 6.38 7.08
CA ILE A 179 -20.17 6.72 7.67
C ILE A 179 -20.03 6.89 9.19
N VAL A 180 -19.46 5.90 9.88
CA VAL A 180 -19.32 5.93 11.34
C VAL A 180 -18.31 6.99 11.78
N LEU A 181 -17.21 7.17 11.04
CA LEU A 181 -16.18 8.18 11.32
C LEU A 181 -16.76 9.60 11.32
N PHE A 182 -17.60 9.93 10.34
CA PHE A 182 -18.25 11.23 10.26
C PHE A 182 -19.41 11.35 11.25
N ALA A 183 -20.25 10.33 11.39
CA ALA A 183 -21.40 10.34 12.29
C ALA A 183 -21.00 10.48 13.78
N THR A 184 -19.84 9.96 14.17
CA THR A 184 -19.35 10.01 15.56
C THR A 184 -18.41 11.19 15.83
N GLY A 185 -18.11 12.04 14.83
CA GLY A 185 -17.14 13.12 14.97
C GLY A 185 -15.68 12.68 15.02
N GLN A 186 -15.40 11.37 14.94
CA GLN A 186 -14.05 10.79 15.00
C GLN A 186 -13.15 11.19 13.83
N TRP A 187 -13.72 11.75 12.75
CA TRP A 187 -12.98 12.31 11.63
C TRP A 187 -11.97 13.39 12.06
N THR A 188 -12.26 14.16 13.12
CA THR A 188 -11.36 15.22 13.60
C THR A 188 -10.02 14.66 14.05
N ARG A 189 -9.92 13.39 14.48
CA ARG A 189 -8.65 12.74 14.86
C ARG A 189 -7.69 12.54 13.68
N VAL A 190 -8.20 12.42 12.47
CA VAL A 190 -7.43 12.05 11.27
C VAL A 190 -7.44 13.13 10.19
N VAL A 191 -8.18 14.22 10.39
CA VAL A 191 -8.18 15.39 9.51
C VAL A 191 -7.47 16.55 10.22
N PRO A 192 -6.49 17.21 9.59
CA PRO A 192 -5.91 18.44 10.10
C PRO A 192 -6.97 19.54 10.18
N THR A 193 -7.12 20.16 11.34
CA THR A 193 -8.11 21.23 11.60
C THR A 193 -7.46 22.59 11.88
N SER A 194 -6.13 22.64 11.96
CA SER A 194 -5.32 23.86 12.13
C SER A 194 -4.08 23.76 11.26
N LEU A 195 -3.56 24.91 10.82
CA LEU A 195 -2.28 25.00 10.11
C LEU A 195 -1.08 24.70 11.02
N ASP A 196 -1.26 24.69 12.34
CA ASP A 196 -0.21 24.32 13.31
C ASP A 196 0.31 22.90 13.10
N VAL A 197 -0.42 22.06 12.37
CA VAL A 197 0.02 20.72 12.01
C VAL A 197 1.34 20.73 11.22
N PHE A 198 1.60 21.76 10.41
CA PHE A 198 2.79 21.84 9.56
C PHE A 198 4.07 22.09 10.37
N PRO A 199 4.17 23.15 11.19
CA PRO A 199 5.36 23.35 12.03
C PRO A 199 5.54 22.19 13.03
N ASN A 200 4.46 21.65 13.61
CA ASN A 200 4.55 20.48 14.47
C ASN A 200 5.02 19.22 13.72
N ALA A 201 4.65 19.03 12.45
CA ALA A 201 5.16 17.93 11.65
C ALA A 201 6.66 18.08 11.38
N VAL A 202 7.13 19.29 11.07
CA VAL A 202 8.57 19.58 10.90
C VAL A 202 9.32 19.28 12.19
N SER A 203 8.82 19.75 13.33
CA SER A 203 9.40 19.46 14.64
C SER A 203 9.45 17.95 14.92
N ALA A 204 8.34 17.24 14.71
CA ALA A 204 8.31 15.78 14.91
C ALA A 204 9.30 15.04 13.99
N VAL A 205 9.46 15.47 12.74
CA VAL A 205 10.47 14.91 11.82
C VAL A 205 11.89 15.15 12.33
N LEU A 206 12.21 16.34 12.84
CA LEU A 206 13.51 16.63 13.45
C LEU A 206 13.75 15.76 14.70
N GLN A 207 12.73 15.58 15.53
CA GLN A 207 12.78 14.72 16.70
C GLN A 207 13.01 13.24 16.34
N TYR A 208 12.27 12.70 15.37
CA TYR A 208 12.53 11.35 14.85
C TYR A 208 13.92 11.21 14.21
N ALA A 209 14.37 12.21 13.44
CA ALA A 209 15.68 12.20 12.81
C ALA A 209 16.81 12.21 13.85
N SER A 210 16.64 12.94 14.95
CA SER A 210 17.64 12.99 16.05
C SER A 210 17.64 11.77 16.98
N LEU A 211 16.78 10.77 16.72
CA LEU A 211 16.56 9.60 17.60
C LEU A 211 16.08 9.95 19.02
N ASP A 212 15.66 11.19 19.24
CA ASP A 212 15.03 11.67 20.47
C ASP A 212 13.57 11.99 20.14
N PHE A 213 12.76 10.93 20.23
CA PHE A 213 11.42 10.86 19.68
C PHE A 213 10.42 11.77 20.41
N PRO A 214 9.43 12.32 19.69
CA PRO A 214 8.41 13.15 20.33
C PRO A 214 7.56 12.33 21.29
N ASP A 215 7.06 13.00 22.33
CA ASP A 215 6.12 12.46 23.29
C ASP A 215 4.90 11.82 22.58
N GLN A 216 4.66 10.54 22.83
CA GLN A 216 3.68 9.74 22.10
C GLN A 216 2.36 9.66 22.87
N ARG A 217 1.52 10.69 22.73
CA ARG A 217 0.17 10.70 23.35
C ARG A 217 -0.93 10.21 22.42
N SER A 218 -0.71 9.07 21.76
CA SER A 218 -1.58 8.54 20.68
C SER A 218 -3.03 8.30 21.09
N TRP A 219 -3.30 8.08 22.39
CA TRP A 219 -4.66 8.04 22.94
C TRP A 219 -5.40 9.37 22.77
N VAL A 220 -4.72 10.48 23.03
CA VAL A 220 -5.29 11.82 22.98
C VAL A 220 -5.20 12.38 21.56
N ALA A 221 -3.99 12.45 21.01
CA ALA A 221 -3.73 13.04 19.70
C ALA A 221 -2.50 12.41 19.02
N TYR A 222 -2.50 12.44 17.69
CA TYR A 222 -1.32 12.10 16.91
C TYR A 222 -0.37 13.30 16.80
N ASN A 223 0.93 13.04 16.67
CA ASN A 223 1.87 14.09 16.29
C ASN A 223 1.63 14.55 14.84
N GLY A 224 2.19 15.71 14.45
CA GLY A 224 1.88 16.36 13.19
C GLY A 224 2.18 15.50 11.96
N ILE A 225 3.33 14.80 11.95
CA ILE A 225 3.70 13.94 10.81
C ILE A 225 2.83 12.68 10.74
N GLN A 226 2.48 12.08 11.88
CA GLN A 226 1.51 10.98 11.95
C GLN A 226 0.16 11.42 11.42
N LEU A 227 -0.38 12.55 11.88
CA LEU A 227 -1.68 13.08 11.44
C LEU A 227 -1.72 13.32 9.93
N LEU A 228 -0.70 13.97 9.36
CA LEU A 228 -0.62 14.18 7.91
C LEU A 228 -0.53 12.85 7.15
N THR A 229 0.27 11.90 7.64
CA THR A 229 0.43 10.59 7.00
C THR A 229 -0.88 9.79 7.04
N TYR A 230 -1.62 9.84 8.14
CA TYR A 230 -2.93 9.18 8.28
C TYR A 230 -3.97 9.86 7.41
N PHE A 231 -4.00 11.20 7.36
CA PHE A 231 -4.86 11.94 6.45
C PHE A 231 -4.62 11.55 4.99
N ILE A 232 -3.36 11.54 4.55
CA ILE A 232 -2.99 11.13 3.19
C ILE A 232 -3.44 9.69 2.93
N THR A 233 -3.17 8.76 3.87
CA THR A 233 -3.49 7.35 3.67
C THR A 233 -4.99 7.11 3.57
N VAL A 234 -5.77 7.71 4.46
CA VAL A 234 -7.22 7.53 4.55
C VAL A 234 -7.95 8.33 3.46
N PHE A 235 -7.68 9.63 3.34
CA PHE A 235 -8.48 10.54 2.51
C PHE A 235 -7.92 10.80 1.11
N VAL A 236 -6.68 10.40 0.82
CA VAL A 236 -6.06 10.60 -0.50
C VAL A 236 -5.74 9.26 -1.15
N ALA A 237 -4.88 8.45 -0.55
CA ALA A 237 -4.38 7.21 -1.15
C ALA A 237 -5.49 6.17 -1.32
N ALA A 238 -6.34 5.94 -0.31
CA ALA A 238 -7.44 4.98 -0.40
C ALA A 238 -8.48 5.36 -1.48
N PRO A 239 -9.04 6.59 -1.52
CA PRO A 239 -9.91 7.02 -2.61
C PRO A 239 -9.21 6.96 -3.98
N LEU A 240 -7.94 7.35 -4.06
CA LEU A 240 -7.17 7.29 -5.30
C LEU A 240 -6.99 5.85 -5.79
N ALA A 241 -6.79 4.88 -4.88
CA ALA A 241 -6.75 3.45 -5.21
C ALA A 241 -8.07 2.99 -5.83
N VAL A 242 -9.20 3.37 -5.24
CA VAL A 242 -10.54 3.04 -5.76
C VAL A 242 -10.74 3.64 -7.14
N LEU A 243 -10.53 4.95 -7.29
CA LEU A 243 -10.71 5.65 -8.57
C LEU A 243 -9.83 5.06 -9.67
N THR A 244 -8.54 4.88 -9.41
CA THR A 244 -7.60 4.33 -10.40
C THR A 244 -7.83 2.83 -10.66
N GLY A 245 -8.39 2.08 -9.71
CA GLY A 245 -8.83 0.70 -9.91
C GLY A 245 -10.04 0.61 -10.83
N LEU A 246 -11.06 1.47 -10.60
CA LEU A 246 -12.25 1.56 -11.45
C LEU A 246 -11.90 1.94 -12.89
N LEU A 247 -10.98 2.89 -13.08
CA LEU A 247 -10.52 3.34 -14.41
C LEU A 247 -9.74 2.26 -15.20
N GLN A 248 -9.32 1.17 -14.56
CA GLN A 248 -8.72 0.04 -15.25
C GLN A 248 -9.76 -0.92 -15.85
N SER A 249 -11.03 -0.82 -15.48
CA SER A 249 -12.12 -1.52 -16.18
C SER A 249 -12.39 -0.84 -17.53
N PRO A 250 -12.33 -1.57 -18.66
CA PRO A 250 -12.65 -1.00 -19.96
C PRO A 250 -14.08 -0.44 -20.04
N ARG A 251 -15.04 -1.10 -19.38
CA ARG A 251 -16.45 -0.68 -19.36
C ARG A 251 -16.60 0.66 -18.63
N ILE A 252 -16.04 0.75 -17.43
CA ILE A 252 -16.13 1.97 -16.60
C ILE A 252 -15.34 3.11 -17.24
N SER A 253 -14.11 2.85 -17.68
CA SER A 253 -13.25 3.82 -18.34
C SER A 253 -13.91 4.41 -19.59
N LYS A 254 -14.61 3.58 -20.38
CA LYS A 254 -15.40 4.05 -21.53
C LYS A 254 -16.60 4.88 -21.09
N ALA A 255 -17.35 4.41 -20.09
CA ALA A 255 -18.57 5.08 -19.60
C ALA A 255 -18.30 6.51 -19.09
N VAL A 256 -17.15 6.74 -18.44
CA VAL A 256 -16.76 8.05 -17.91
C VAL A 256 -15.86 8.87 -18.87
N GLY A 257 -15.67 8.41 -20.11
CA GLY A 257 -14.84 9.09 -21.12
C GLY A 257 -13.33 9.01 -20.91
N ALA A 258 -12.86 8.40 -19.82
CA ALA A 258 -11.45 8.24 -19.48
C ALA A 258 -10.66 7.42 -20.51
N ALA A 259 -11.32 6.52 -21.24
CA ALA A 259 -10.68 5.67 -22.26
C ALA A 259 -9.93 6.45 -23.34
N HIS A 260 -10.34 7.71 -23.61
CA HIS A 260 -9.71 8.59 -24.60
C HIS A 260 -9.00 9.80 -23.97
N SER A 261 -9.02 9.92 -22.64
CA SER A 261 -8.43 11.06 -21.93
C SER A 261 -6.90 11.05 -22.08
N ARG A 262 -6.27 12.20 -22.26
CA ARG A 262 -4.79 12.28 -22.25
C ARG A 262 -4.22 12.09 -20.85
N LEU A 263 -4.93 12.57 -19.82
CA LEU A 263 -4.46 12.58 -18.44
C LEU A 263 -4.98 11.40 -17.62
N PHE A 264 -6.25 11.04 -17.78
CA PHE A 264 -6.93 10.03 -16.95
C PHE A 264 -7.09 8.68 -17.66
N ASN A 265 -6.19 8.37 -18.59
CA ASN A 265 -6.27 7.12 -19.34
C ASN A 265 -5.96 5.88 -18.49
N ALA A 266 -6.31 4.71 -19.03
CA ALA A 266 -6.07 3.43 -18.36
C ALA A 266 -4.58 3.16 -18.03
N GLU A 267 -3.61 3.62 -18.84
CA GLU A 267 -2.19 3.42 -18.54
C GLU A 267 -1.71 4.35 -17.41
N ALA A 268 -2.13 5.62 -17.43
CA ALA A 268 -1.93 6.54 -16.30
C ALA A 268 -2.57 6.00 -15.03
N ALA A 269 -3.80 5.50 -15.10
CA ALA A 269 -4.50 4.90 -13.96
C ALA A 269 -3.73 3.69 -13.41
N ARG A 270 -3.24 2.77 -14.26
CA ARG A 270 -2.37 1.65 -13.83
C ARG A 270 -1.11 2.14 -13.12
N SER A 271 -0.51 3.20 -13.62
CA SER A 271 0.72 3.79 -13.07
C SER A 271 0.48 4.40 -11.69
N VAL A 272 -0.53 5.25 -11.56
CA VAL A 272 -0.93 5.86 -10.28
C VAL A 272 -1.35 4.77 -9.28
N HIS A 273 -2.14 3.78 -9.71
CA HIS A 273 -2.56 2.67 -8.85
C HIS A 273 -1.36 1.88 -8.30
N SER A 274 -0.32 1.67 -9.13
CA SER A 274 0.91 1.00 -8.71
C SER A 274 1.75 1.84 -7.74
N ILE A 275 1.73 3.17 -7.88
CA ILE A 275 2.36 4.10 -6.93
C ILE A 275 1.61 4.07 -5.59
N VAL A 276 0.27 4.04 -5.62
CA VAL A 276 -0.56 3.92 -4.41
C VAL A 276 -0.33 2.58 -3.71
N LEU A 277 -0.15 1.49 -4.46
CA LEU A 277 0.29 0.20 -3.89
C LEU A 277 1.64 0.35 -3.16
N ALA A 278 2.63 1.01 -3.78
CA ALA A 278 3.91 1.25 -3.14
C ALA A 278 3.77 2.11 -1.87
N TRP A 279 2.90 3.13 -1.88
CA TRP A 279 2.56 3.92 -0.69
C TRP A 279 2.02 3.03 0.44
N PHE A 280 1.03 2.16 0.16
CA PHE A 280 0.47 1.28 1.19
C PHE A 280 1.52 0.33 1.78
N VAL A 281 2.39 -0.25 0.94
CA VAL A 281 3.48 -1.12 1.42
C VAL A 281 4.43 -0.36 2.35
N VAL A 282 4.91 0.80 1.92
CA VAL A 282 5.84 1.63 2.72
C VAL A 282 5.17 2.10 4.00
N PHE A 283 3.94 2.61 3.90
CA PHE A 283 3.14 3.05 5.05
C PHE A 283 2.99 1.93 6.07
N THR A 284 2.57 0.72 5.66
CA THR A 284 2.39 -0.41 6.58
C THR A 284 3.69 -0.79 7.28
N ILE A 285 4.81 -0.85 6.55
CA ILE A 285 6.11 -1.18 7.14
C ILE A 285 6.53 -0.13 8.18
N VAL A 286 6.51 1.15 7.81
CA VAL A 286 6.93 2.25 8.70
C VAL A 286 5.97 2.40 9.87
N HIS A 287 4.67 2.32 9.64
CA HIS A 287 3.65 2.40 10.68
C HIS A 287 3.82 1.30 11.73
N VAL A 288 3.93 0.04 11.31
CA VAL A 288 4.11 -1.09 12.24
C VAL A 288 5.46 -1.00 12.95
N ALA A 289 6.52 -0.60 12.25
CA ALA A 289 7.82 -0.39 12.89
C ALA A 289 7.73 0.65 14.01
N LEU A 290 7.12 1.82 13.75
CA LEU A 290 6.92 2.84 14.77
C LEU A 290 6.07 2.34 15.94
N VAL A 291 4.96 1.65 15.68
CA VAL A 291 4.14 1.05 16.75
C VAL A 291 4.98 0.18 17.68
N LEU A 292 5.90 -0.63 17.12
CA LEU A 292 6.74 -1.54 17.89
C LEU A 292 7.94 -0.85 18.57
N THR A 293 8.44 0.25 18.03
CA THR A 293 9.63 0.95 18.57
C THR A 293 9.29 2.13 19.47
N THR A 294 8.04 2.62 19.50
CA THR A 294 7.65 3.82 20.29
C THR A 294 6.62 3.50 21.38
N GLY A 295 6.83 2.42 22.12
CA GLY A 295 5.94 1.98 23.20
C GLY A 295 4.96 0.87 22.77
N ALA A 296 5.48 -0.28 22.34
CA ALA A 296 4.68 -1.38 21.78
C ALA A 296 3.51 -1.82 22.65
N ALA A 297 3.72 -2.01 23.96
CA ALA A 297 2.66 -2.47 24.87
C ALA A 297 1.48 -1.50 24.93
N GLU A 298 1.77 -0.21 25.10
CA GLU A 298 0.75 0.86 25.15
C GLU A 298 0.05 1.01 23.80
N ASN A 299 0.80 1.17 22.70
CA ASN A 299 0.23 1.36 21.37
C ASN A 299 -0.64 0.16 20.93
N LEU A 300 -0.22 -1.06 21.25
CA LEU A 300 -1.01 -2.25 20.93
C LEU A 300 -2.25 -2.33 21.79
N ASN A 301 -2.19 -1.96 23.07
CA ASN A 301 -3.37 -1.90 23.93
C ASN A 301 -4.38 -0.83 23.49
N HIS A 302 -3.92 0.30 22.97
CA HIS A 302 -4.79 1.32 22.38
C HIS A 302 -5.65 0.75 21.25
N ILE A 303 -5.03 0.05 20.30
CA ILE A 303 -5.72 -0.37 19.08
C ILE A 303 -6.38 -1.75 19.20
N THR A 304 -5.91 -2.64 20.09
CA THR A 304 -6.53 -3.97 20.29
C THR A 304 -7.65 -3.92 21.33
N VAL A 305 -7.33 -3.57 22.58
CA VAL A 305 -8.26 -3.68 23.72
C VAL A 305 -8.97 -2.35 24.00
N GLY A 306 -8.41 -1.22 23.58
CA GLY A 306 -8.99 0.10 23.78
C GLY A 306 -8.75 0.65 25.18
N HIS A 307 -7.52 0.55 25.69
CA HIS A 307 -7.12 1.11 26.99
C HIS A 307 -5.68 1.63 26.97
N THR A 308 -5.34 2.53 27.87
CA THR A 308 -4.02 3.20 27.98
C THR A 308 -2.97 2.44 28.80
N GLY A 309 -3.35 1.32 29.43
CA GLY A 309 -2.39 0.51 30.20
C GLY A 309 -1.32 -0.18 29.35
N THR A 310 -0.27 -0.69 30.01
CA THR A 310 0.88 -1.40 29.40
C THR A 310 0.84 -2.93 29.60
N GLY A 311 -0.33 -3.48 29.98
CA GLY A 311 -0.51 -4.91 30.17
C GLY A 311 -0.27 -5.74 28.89
N PRO A 312 -0.11 -7.08 29.02
CA PRO A 312 0.30 -7.93 27.89
C PRO A 312 -0.82 -8.23 26.88
N ALA A 313 -2.08 -7.89 27.20
CA ALA A 313 -3.25 -8.29 26.40
C ALA A 313 -3.12 -7.89 24.92
N GLY A 314 -2.73 -6.65 24.64
CA GLY A 314 -2.58 -6.18 23.27
C GLY A 314 -1.41 -6.82 22.52
N LEU A 315 -0.31 -7.11 23.22
CA LEU A 315 0.82 -7.87 22.64
C LEU A 315 0.41 -9.29 22.26
N VAL A 316 -0.34 -9.97 23.13
CA VAL A 316 -0.85 -11.33 22.88
C VAL A 316 -1.81 -11.33 21.69
N LEU A 317 -2.78 -10.40 21.66
CA LEU A 317 -3.72 -10.28 20.54
C LEU A 317 -3.01 -9.95 19.22
N PHE A 318 -1.99 -9.08 19.26
CA PHE A 318 -1.15 -8.80 18.10
C PHE A 318 -0.43 -10.05 17.60
N ALA A 319 0.20 -10.83 18.50
CA ALA A 319 0.89 -12.06 18.14
C ALA A 319 -0.07 -13.09 17.50
N VAL A 320 -1.27 -13.26 18.06
CA VAL A 320 -2.32 -14.10 17.48
C VAL A 320 -2.71 -13.60 16.09
N GLY A 321 -2.91 -12.30 15.92
CA GLY A 321 -3.20 -11.69 14.63
C GLY A 321 -2.10 -11.95 13.60
N VAL A 322 -0.83 -11.81 13.99
CA VAL A 322 0.32 -12.12 13.12
C VAL A 322 0.32 -13.59 12.70
N VAL A 323 0.04 -14.52 13.61
CA VAL A 323 -0.06 -15.96 13.29
C VAL A 323 -1.19 -16.20 12.28
N VAL A 324 -2.37 -15.63 12.49
CA VAL A 324 -3.50 -15.75 11.56
C VAL A 324 -3.12 -15.21 10.17
N LEU A 325 -2.52 -14.02 10.12
CA LEU A 325 -2.07 -13.42 8.85
C LEU A 325 -0.99 -14.27 8.17
N ALA A 326 -0.05 -14.84 8.92
CA ALA A 326 0.99 -15.72 8.39
C ALA A 326 0.41 -17.02 7.81
N VAL A 327 -0.57 -17.63 8.48
CA VAL A 327 -1.29 -18.80 7.99
C VAL A 327 -2.04 -18.45 6.70
N LEU A 328 -2.85 -17.39 6.70
CA LEU A 328 -3.55 -16.91 5.50
C LEU A 328 -2.58 -16.63 4.35
N TRP A 329 -1.43 -16.02 4.66
CA TRP A 329 -0.39 -15.73 3.69
C TRP A 329 0.16 -17.02 3.05
N ALA A 330 0.50 -18.01 3.87
CA ALA A 330 1.10 -19.27 3.45
C ALA A 330 0.15 -20.12 2.60
N ILE A 331 -1.14 -20.16 2.96
CA ILE A 331 -2.11 -21.05 2.27
C ILE A 331 -2.72 -20.44 1.01
N ALA A 332 -2.78 -19.10 0.88
CA ALA A 332 -3.53 -18.45 -0.19
C ALA A 332 -3.05 -18.86 -1.60
N SER A 333 -1.74 -18.88 -1.84
CA SER A 333 -1.19 -19.26 -3.16
C SER A 333 -1.35 -20.76 -3.45
N PRO A 334 -0.98 -21.70 -2.55
CA PRO A 334 -1.22 -23.13 -2.74
C PRO A 334 -2.69 -23.47 -3.03
N VAL A 335 -3.62 -22.94 -2.23
CA VAL A 335 -5.06 -23.19 -2.41
C VAL A 335 -5.54 -22.67 -3.77
N THR A 336 -5.12 -21.46 -4.15
CA THR A 336 -5.49 -20.85 -5.43
C THR A 336 -4.94 -21.64 -6.63
N ASN A 337 -3.71 -22.12 -6.55
CA ASN A 337 -3.09 -22.92 -7.61
C ASN A 337 -3.76 -24.30 -7.74
N ARG A 338 -4.20 -24.90 -6.63
CA ARG A 338 -4.87 -26.21 -6.65
C ARG A 338 -6.34 -26.11 -7.09
N TRP A 339 -7.03 -25.02 -6.75
CA TRP A 339 -8.47 -24.87 -6.98
C TRP A 339 -8.84 -23.53 -7.65
N PRO A 340 -8.30 -23.21 -8.85
CA PRO A 340 -8.54 -21.92 -9.49
C PRO A 340 -10.02 -21.70 -9.86
N GLY A 341 -10.73 -22.77 -10.24
CA GLY A 341 -12.17 -22.71 -10.54
C GLY A 341 -13.02 -22.39 -9.30
N ALA A 342 -12.64 -22.88 -8.12
CA ALA A 342 -13.32 -22.58 -6.86
C ALA A 342 -13.15 -21.11 -6.49
N VAL A 343 -11.94 -20.54 -6.66
CA VAL A 343 -11.68 -19.10 -6.43
C VAL A 343 -12.58 -18.24 -7.31
N GLN A 344 -12.71 -18.57 -8.60
CA GLN A 344 -13.60 -17.85 -9.50
C GLN A 344 -15.08 -18.00 -9.09
N ALA A 345 -15.52 -19.21 -8.76
CA ALA A 345 -16.92 -19.45 -8.36
C ALA A 345 -17.29 -18.66 -7.09
N VAL A 346 -16.41 -18.67 -6.08
CA VAL A 346 -16.58 -17.87 -4.86
C VAL A 346 -16.60 -16.38 -5.19
N ALA A 347 -15.67 -15.89 -6.01
CA ALA A 347 -15.61 -14.50 -6.40
C ALA A 347 -16.90 -14.04 -7.10
N VAL A 348 -17.41 -14.81 -8.06
CA VAL A 348 -18.67 -14.51 -8.75
C VAL A 348 -19.84 -14.53 -7.79
N ARG A 349 -19.89 -15.46 -6.82
CA ARG A 349 -20.96 -15.52 -5.83
C ARG A 349 -20.94 -14.33 -4.87
N VAL A 350 -19.76 -13.92 -4.40
CA VAL A 350 -19.58 -12.78 -3.49
C VAL A 350 -19.89 -11.46 -4.19
N LEU A 351 -19.43 -11.29 -5.43
CA LEU A 351 -19.60 -10.05 -6.19
C LEU A 351 -20.99 -9.94 -6.84
N GLY A 352 -21.66 -11.08 -7.09
CA GLY A 352 -22.98 -11.10 -7.70
C GLY A 352 -23.02 -10.34 -9.04
N PRO A 353 -24.03 -9.47 -9.27
CA PRO A 353 -24.15 -8.69 -10.50
C PRO A 353 -22.96 -7.74 -10.78
N ILE A 354 -22.26 -7.28 -9.74
CA ILE A 354 -21.14 -6.33 -9.85
C ILE A 354 -19.97 -6.95 -10.62
N ALA A 355 -19.82 -8.28 -10.59
CA ALA A 355 -18.79 -8.99 -11.35
C ALA A 355 -18.83 -8.69 -12.86
N ARG A 356 -19.99 -8.29 -13.40
CA ARG A 356 -20.14 -7.96 -14.83
C ARG A 356 -19.58 -6.57 -15.19
N LEU A 357 -19.24 -5.73 -14.22
CA LEU A 357 -18.70 -4.40 -14.47
C LEU A 357 -17.19 -4.40 -14.73
N PHE A 358 -16.50 -5.47 -14.34
CA PHE A 358 -15.06 -5.67 -14.44
C PHE A 358 -14.73 -6.81 -15.41
#